data_AF-G5S7Y8-F1
#
_entry.id   AF-G5S7Y8-F1
#
_cell.length_a   1.000
_cell.length_b   1.000
_cell.length_c   1.000
_cell.angle_alpha   90.00
_cell.angle_beta   90.00
_cell.angle_gamma   90.00
#
_symmetry.space_group_name_H-M   'P 1'
#
loop_
_entity.id
_entity.type
_entity.pdbx_description
1 polymer ?
#
loop_
_entity_poly.entity_id
_entity_poly.type
_entity_poly.pdbx_seq_one_letter_code
_entity_poly.pdbx_strand_id
1 'polypeptide(L)' 'MGQKTFAKAMGVPEYQVSRWKNGFFSQVSMMLAVLEYGIEDEEMAELTRRLATYLTKEKAPKNGEFFEA' A
#
# COMPACT_ATOMS: atom_id res chain seq x y z
N MET A 1 16.35 20.02 7.75
CA MET A 1 17.29 19.03 7.18
C MET A 1 17.85 19.56 5.87
N GLY A 2 19.14 19.38 5.59
CA GLY A 2 19.74 19.78 4.32
C GLY A 2 19.50 18.74 3.20
N GLN A 3 19.58 19.16 1.94
CA GLN A 3 19.38 18.30 0.76
C GLN A 3 20.32 17.08 0.76
N LYS A 4 21.57 17.25 1.19
CA LYS A 4 22.56 16.17 1.29
C LYS A 4 22.17 15.10 2.29
N THR A 5 21.70 15.53 3.47
CA THR A 5 21.25 14.63 4.54
C THR A 5 20.01 13.85 4.10
N PHE A 6 19.06 14.51 3.43
CA PHE A 6 17.86 13.87 2.88
C PHE A 6 18.21 12.86 1.78
N ALA A 7 19.08 13.24 0.83
CA ALA A 7 19.52 12.37 -0.26
C ALA A 7 20.13 11.06 0.29
N LYS A 8 21.01 11.18 1.30
CA LYS A 8 21.63 10.04 1.97
C LYS A 8 20.61 9.15 2.68
N ALA A 9 19.63 9.73 3.36
CA ALA A 9 18.59 8.98 4.06
C ALA A 9 17.66 8.21 3.11
N MET A 10 17.34 8.83 1.96
CA MET A 10 16.44 8.25 0.96
C MET A 10 17.15 7.34 -0.05
N GLY A 11 18.48 7.21 0.02
CA GLY A 11 19.26 6.39 -0.91
C GLY A 11 19.25 6.92 -2.35
N VAL A 12 19.03 8.23 -2.54
CA VAL A 12 18.95 8.85 -3.88
C VAL A 12 20.08 9.84 -4.12
N PRO A 13 20.52 10.04 -5.38
CA PRO A 13 21.50 11.06 -5.70
C PRO A 13 21.01 12.48 -5.36
N GLU A 14 21.90 13.35 -4.87
CA GLU A 14 21.53 14.71 -4.45
C GLU A 14 20.85 15.53 -5.55
N TYR A 15 21.26 15.35 -6.82
CA TYR A 15 20.67 16.07 -7.96
C TYR A 15 19.21 15.64 -8.23
N GLN A 16 18.83 14.40 -7.91
CA GLN A 16 17.44 13.93 -8.02
C GLN A 16 16.54 14.62 -6.99
N VAL A 17 17.06 14.88 -5.79
CA VAL A 17 16.30 15.60 -4.75
C VAL A 17 15.89 16.99 -5.22
N SER A 18 16.75 17.67 -6.01
CA SER A 18 16.39 18.97 -6.60
C SER A 18 15.28 18.86 -7.65
N ARG A 19 15.24 17.76 -8.42
CA ARG A 19 14.15 17.49 -9.38
C ARG A 19 12.85 17.16 -8.67
N TRP A 20 12.91 16.46 -7.54
CA TRP A 20 11.76 16.09 -6.73
C TRP A 20 11.12 17.28 -5.99
N LYS A 21 11.90 18.32 -5.69
CA LYS A 21 11.35 19.60 -5.22
C LYS A 21 10.28 20.15 -6.16
N ASN A 22 10.42 19.91 -7.45
CA ASN A 22 9.42 20.29 -8.45
C ASN A 22 8.37 19.18 -8.61
N GLY A 23 7.38 19.18 -7.71
CA GLY A 23 6.15 18.41 -7.87
C GLY A 23 6.05 17.13 -7.03
N PHE A 24 7.13 16.36 -6.88
CA PHE A 24 7.08 15.09 -6.13
C PHE A 24 6.64 15.29 -4.68
N PHE A 25 7.22 16.24 -3.95
CA PHE A 25 6.80 16.48 -2.56
C PHE A 25 5.36 16.99 -2.47
N SER A 26 4.89 17.79 -3.43
CA SER A 26 3.49 18.24 -3.44
C SER A 26 2.52 17.06 -3.65
N GLN A 27 2.87 16.11 -4.52
CA GLN A 27 2.08 14.88 -4.71
C GLN A 27 2.07 14.02 -3.44
N VAL A 28 3.23 13.83 -2.80
CA VAL A 28 3.33 13.08 -1.55
C VAL A 28 2.54 13.75 -0.43
N SER A 29 2.62 15.07 -0.29
CA SER A 29 1.83 15.82 0.71
C SER A 29 0.33 15.66 0.49
N MET A 30 -0.13 15.72 -0.76
CA MET A 30 -1.55 15.50 -1.09
C MET A 30 -1.97 14.06 -0.80
N MET A 31 -1.14 13.07 -1.14
CA MET A 31 -1.39 11.67 -0.80
C MET A 31 -1.50 11.47 0.72
N LEU A 32 -0.60 12.07 1.51
CA LEU A 32 -0.66 12.00 2.97
C LEU A 32 -1.94 12.65 3.52
N ALA A 33 -2.35 13.79 2.97
CA ALA A 33 -3.60 14.43 3.37
C ALA A 33 -4.84 13.56 3.09
N VAL A 34 -4.85 12.84 1.95
CA VAL A 34 -5.93 11.87 1.64
C VAL A 34 -5.89 10.68 2.58
N LEU A 35 -4.70 10.16 2.90
CA LEU A 35 -4.55 9.04 3.84
C LEU A 35 -4.93 9.43 5.28
N GLU A 36 -4.67 10.67 5.69
CA GLU A 36 -5.10 11.21 6.99
C GLU A 36 -6.61 11.42 7.07
N TYR A 37 -7.25 11.82 5.95
CA TYR A 37 -8.71 11.84 5.86
C TYR A 37 -9.30 10.43 6.03
N GLY A 38 -8.58 9.42 5.56
CA GLY A 38 -8.91 8.02 5.77
C GLY A 38 -10.07 7.55 4.90
N ILE A 39 -10.70 6.45 5.33
CA ILE A 39 -11.90 5.89 4.69
C ILE A 39 -13.00 5.77 5.74
N GLU A 40 -14.24 5.95 5.32
CA GLU A 40 -15.40 5.76 6.17
C GLU A 40 -15.67 4.28 6.44
N ASP A 41 -16.39 3.98 7.53
CA ASP A 41 -16.66 2.60 7.96
C ASP A 41 -17.40 1.76 6.90
N GLU A 42 -18.26 2.40 6.09
CA GLU A 42 -18.98 1.74 5.00
C GLU A 42 -18.03 1.24 3.91
N GLU A 43 -17.07 2.09 3.51
CA GLU A 43 -16.04 1.74 2.53
C GLU A 43 -15.10 0.65 3.07
N MET A 44 -14.76 0.72 4.36
CA MET A 44 -13.95 -0.31 5.04
C MET A 44 -14.67 -1.67 5.06
N ALA A 45 -15.98 -1.69 5.33
CA ALA A 45 -16.79 -2.89 5.31
C ALA A 45 -16.86 -3.49 3.89
N GLU A 46 -16.99 -2.65 2.86
CA GLU A 46 -16.98 -3.10 1.47
C GLU A 46 -15.62 -3.70 1.07
N LEU A 47 -14.51 -3.00 1.40
CA LEU A 47 -13.15 -3.49 1.15
C LEU A 47 -12.92 -4.84 1.83
N THR A 48 -13.38 -5.00 3.07
CA THR A 48 -13.26 -6.26 3.83
C THR A 48 -14.06 -7.39 3.17
N ARG A 49 -15.28 -7.12 2.68
CA ARG A 49 -16.08 -8.12 1.93
C ARG A 49 -15.39 -8.55 0.64
N ARG A 50 -14.81 -7.60 -0.11
CA ARG A 50 -14.05 -7.88 -1.34
C ARG A 50 -12.80 -8.71 -1.03
N LEU A 51 -12.06 -8.35 0.02
CA LEU A 51 -10.89 -9.09 0.50
C LEU A 51 -11.27 -10.52 0.92
N ALA A 52 -12.34 -10.69 1.69
CA ALA A 52 -12.84 -12.01 2.07
C ALA A 52 -13.20 -12.87 0.84
N THR A 53 -13.83 -12.28 -0.17
CA THR A 53 -14.16 -12.98 -1.44
C THR A 53 -12.91 -13.40 -2.21
N TYR A 54 -11.83 -12.61 -2.14
CA TYR A 54 -10.55 -12.97 -2.75
C TYR A 54 -9.85 -14.09 -1.99
N LEU A 55 -9.81 -14.01 -0.66
CA LEU A 55 -9.14 -15.00 0.21
C LEU A 55 -9.89 -16.34 0.28
N THR A 56 -11.21 -16.35 0.10
CA THR A 56 -12.01 -17.59 0.06
C THR A 56 -11.88 -18.36 -1.26
N LYS A 57 -11.19 -17.81 -2.26
CA LYS A 57 -10.93 -18.50 -3.54
C LYS A 57 -9.68 -19.39 -3.54
N GLU A 58 -9.14 -19.75 -2.38
CA GLU A 58 -8.08 -20.76 -2.31
C GLU A 58 -8.62 -22.19 -2.32
N LYS A 59 -8.26 -22.90 -3.39
CA LYS A 59 -8.02 -24.34 -3.55
C LYS A 59 -7.98 -25.17 -2.26
N ALA A 60 -9.11 -25.41 -1.60
CA ALA A 60 -9.19 -26.54 -0.68
C ALA A 60 -9.05 -27.82 -1.53
N PRO A 61 -8.01 -28.65 -1.35
CA PRO A 61 -8.11 -30.01 -1.87
C PRO A 61 -9.35 -30.60 -1.21
N LYS A 62 -10.27 -31.16 -2.01
CA LYS A 62 -11.35 -32.00 -1.49
C LYS A 62 -10.69 -33.23 -0.85
N ASN A 63 -10.23 -33.11 0.38
CA ASN A 63 -9.76 -34.25 1.17
C ASN A 63 -11.01 -34.98 1.66
N GLY A 64 -11.65 -35.70 0.75
CA GLY A 64 -12.92 -36.39 0.97
C GLY A 64 -13.07 -37.66 0.13
N GLU A 65 -12.04 -38.09 -0.58
CA GLU A 65 -12.01 -39.34 -1.33
C GLU A 65 -10.58 -39.86 -1.25
N PHE A 66 -10.27 -40.75 -0.31
CA PHE A 66 -9.35 -41.90 -0.47
C PHE A 66 -9.12 -42.58 0.89
N PHE A 67 -9.59 -43.83 0.95
CA PHE A 67 -9.39 -44.88 1.97
C PHE A 67 -10.26 -44.83 3.23
N GLU A 68 -11.45 -45.42 3.10
CA GLU A 68 -11.91 -46.41 4.08
C GLU A 68 -10.79 -47.46 4.29
N ALA A 69 -10.40 -47.67 5.53
CA ALA A 69 -9.53 -48.76 5.99
C ALA A 69 -10.24 -49.51 7.12
#